data_AF-A0A0D2CD66-F1
#
_entry.id   AF-A0A0D2CD66-F1
#
_cell.length_a   1.000
_cell.length_b   1.000
_cell.length_c   1.000
_cell.angle_alpha   90.00
_cell.angle_beta   90.00
_cell.angle_gamma   90.00
#
_symmetry.space_group_name_H-M   'P 1'
#
loop_
_entity.id
_entity.type
_entity.pdbx_description
1 polymer ?
#
loop_
_entity_poly.entity_id
_entity_poly.type
_entity_poly.pdbx_seq_one_letter_code
_entity_poly.pdbx_strand_id
1 'polypeptide(L)'
;MVVQSQPCQAQAQCTPPSYKKVVDIVQEQFTTPPYVTITHAVSQVVQMDEVLASHSPDRSWNGNYVHGQTVFAHAAVVPSYHASPRPLTAPVPRPTNIIAAPRSINIVLLERYIPPTSIQDVKNFFTFCRRSYIVDRLFELSAHNGSLLLVYPTRNGALTLTNKYLGPIIEPFLRKFVLLSDLNTDVAISMSQMAAVCGMRDFAGLEKDVLALCRAIGEHLPSHDPKSRYEVIHTDKANVVLDRAAWKEWYLEQEQPRLRQALIDYHKSGGRMPARRGQVEVTPDMLVREVVEAIRQSEDDSGNAAVEVGVFVIRRSVSTHA
;
A
#
# COMPACT_ATOMS: atom_id res chain seq x y z
N MET A 1 10.45 -14.39 16.99
CA MET A 1 10.36 -13.08 16.34
C MET A 1 9.20 -13.10 15.37
N VAL A 2 8.27 -12.17 15.47
CA VAL A 2 7.19 -12.04 14.49
C VAL A 2 7.50 -10.82 13.62
N VAL A 3 7.55 -11.05 12.31
CA VAL A 3 7.68 -10.05 11.27
C VAL A 3 6.32 -9.90 10.63
N GLN A 4 5.83 -8.68 10.48
CA GLN A 4 4.65 -8.44 9.66
C GLN A 4 5.05 -7.61 8.47
N SER A 5 4.59 -7.97 7.28
CA SER A 5 4.72 -7.12 6.09
C SER A 5 3.34 -6.89 5.48
N GLN A 6 3.12 -5.76 4.82
CA GLN A 6 2.06 -5.76 3.81
C GLN A 6 2.47 -6.72 2.69
N PRO A 7 1.55 -7.41 2.02
CA PRO A 7 1.88 -8.07 0.78
C PRO A 7 2.53 -7.01 -0.11
N CYS A 8 3.76 -7.29 -0.55
CA CYS A 8 4.21 -6.74 -1.81
C CYS A 8 3.19 -7.30 -2.81
N GLN A 9 2.21 -6.48 -3.21
CA GLN A 9 1.21 -6.91 -4.17
C GLN A 9 1.97 -7.41 -5.41
N ALA A 10 1.57 -8.52 -5.99
CA ALA A 10 2.16 -9.19 -7.17
C ALA A 10 3.70 -9.30 -7.34
N GLN A 11 4.13 -10.57 -7.45
CA GLN A 11 5.45 -11.00 -7.90
C GLN A 11 5.71 -10.57 -9.35
N ALA A 12 6.47 -9.50 -9.57
CA ALA A 12 7.32 -9.42 -10.74
C ALA A 12 8.67 -10.05 -10.41
N GLN A 13 9.07 -11.06 -11.19
CA GLN A 13 10.14 -12.02 -10.96
C GLN A 13 11.58 -11.47 -10.93
N CYS A 14 11.83 -10.21 -10.56
CA CYS A 14 13.16 -9.61 -10.69
C CYS A 14 13.81 -9.09 -9.40
N THR A 15 13.16 -9.08 -8.24
CA THR A 15 13.84 -8.70 -6.99
C THR A 15 13.21 -9.40 -5.78
N PRO A 16 14.01 -10.04 -4.89
CA PRO A 16 13.46 -10.60 -3.67
C PRO A 16 12.83 -9.49 -2.83
N PRO A 17 11.65 -9.72 -2.25
CA PRO A 17 10.95 -8.71 -1.48
C PRO A 17 11.81 -8.26 -0.29
N SER A 18 11.73 -6.97 0.06
CA SER A 18 12.55 -6.34 1.10
C SER A 18 12.50 -7.06 2.45
N TYR A 19 11.36 -7.65 2.81
CA TYR A 19 11.22 -8.44 4.03
C TYR A 19 12.19 -9.63 4.07
N LYS A 20 12.54 -10.24 2.92
CA LYS A 20 13.49 -11.36 2.88
C LYS A 20 14.87 -10.88 3.33
N LYS A 21 15.33 -9.75 2.80
CA LYS A 21 16.60 -9.13 3.25
C LYS A 21 16.58 -8.78 4.74
N VAL A 22 15.46 -8.27 5.25
CA VAL A 22 15.33 -7.99 6.69
C VAL A 22 15.40 -9.28 7.51
N VAL A 23 14.74 -10.35 7.07
CA VAL A 23 14.82 -11.66 7.74
C VAL A 23 16.25 -12.20 7.72
N ASP A 24 16.92 -12.16 6.57
CA ASP A 24 18.30 -12.62 6.42
C ASP A 24 19.24 -11.86 7.37
N ILE A 25 19.20 -10.52 7.33
CA ILE A 25 19.99 -9.65 8.21
C ILE A 25 19.72 -9.98 9.68
N VAL A 26 18.46 -10.18 10.05
CA VAL A 26 18.13 -10.47 11.44
C VAL A 26 18.61 -11.85 11.85
N GLN A 27 18.46 -12.86 11.01
CA GLN A 27 18.95 -14.22 11.31
C GLN A 27 20.47 -14.24 11.49
N GLU A 28 21.22 -13.46 10.69
CA GLU A 28 22.67 -13.31 10.82
C GLU A 28 23.12 -12.70 12.17
N GLN A 29 22.26 -11.94 12.85
CA GLN A 29 22.58 -11.34 14.15
C GLN A 29 22.51 -12.35 15.32
N PHE A 30 21.99 -13.56 15.11
CA PHE A 30 21.85 -14.55 16.18
C PHE A 30 22.69 -15.79 15.90
N THR A 31 23.41 -16.26 16.94
CA THR A 31 24.18 -17.52 16.89
C THR A 31 23.30 -18.73 16.61
N THR A 32 22.04 -18.70 17.06
CA THR A 32 21.01 -19.68 16.74
C THR A 32 19.88 -18.95 16.01
N PRO A 33 19.51 -19.35 14.78
CA PRO A 33 18.53 -18.62 13.98
C PRO A 33 17.18 -18.59 14.70
N PRO A 34 16.61 -17.40 14.96
CA PRO A 34 15.35 -17.28 15.66
C PRO A 34 14.21 -17.78 14.78
N TYR A 35 13.14 -18.26 15.42
CA TYR A 35 11.87 -18.48 14.74
C TYR A 35 11.29 -17.14 14.25
N VAL A 36 11.03 -17.05 12.96
CA VAL A 36 10.48 -15.89 12.27
C VAL A 36 9.12 -16.25 11.70
N THR A 37 8.06 -15.62 12.19
CA THR A 37 6.73 -15.73 11.58
C THR A 37 6.45 -14.47 10.79
N ILE A 38 6.21 -14.60 9.49
CA ILE A 38 5.85 -13.52 8.57
C ILE A 38 4.34 -13.51 8.39
N THR A 39 3.69 -12.40 8.75
CA THR A 39 2.26 -12.18 8.46
C THR A 39 2.12 -11.19 7.30
N HIS A 40 1.45 -11.58 6.22
CA HIS A 40 1.09 -10.70 5.11
C HIS A 40 -0.33 -10.15 5.30
N ALA A 41 -0.46 -8.83 5.40
CA ALA A 41 -1.75 -8.16 5.57
C ALA A 41 -2.49 -7.93 4.23
N VAL A 42 -3.30 -8.89 3.77
CA VAL A 42 -3.94 -8.86 2.45
C VAL A 42 -5.31 -8.18 2.51
N SER A 43 -5.63 -7.33 1.54
CA SER A 43 -6.96 -6.71 1.44
C SER A 43 -8.02 -7.73 1.00
N GLN A 44 -9.24 -7.64 1.54
CA GLN A 44 -10.41 -8.47 1.18
C GLN A 44 -10.78 -8.50 -0.31
N VAL A 45 -10.20 -7.62 -1.12
CA VAL A 45 -10.46 -7.54 -2.56
C VAL A 45 -9.68 -8.61 -3.36
N VAL A 46 -8.64 -9.21 -2.77
CA VAL A 46 -7.82 -10.26 -3.41
C VAL A 46 -8.41 -11.65 -3.08
N GLN A 47 -8.55 -12.52 -4.08
CA GLN A 47 -9.01 -13.89 -3.86
C GLN A 47 -7.97 -14.69 -3.06
N MET A 48 -8.41 -15.37 -1.99
CA MET A 48 -7.53 -16.09 -1.05
C MET A 48 -6.70 -17.21 -1.72
N ASP A 49 -7.17 -17.77 -2.84
CA ASP A 49 -6.46 -18.80 -3.61
C ASP A 49 -5.19 -18.25 -4.30
N GLU A 50 -5.16 -16.98 -4.70
CA GLU A 50 -3.96 -16.34 -5.28
C GLU A 50 -2.88 -16.07 -4.21
N VAL A 51 -3.32 -15.87 -2.97
CA VAL A 51 -2.46 -15.61 -1.81
C VAL A 51 -1.78 -16.90 -1.32
N LEU A 52 -2.50 -18.02 -1.28
CA LEU A 52 -1.92 -19.31 -0.87
C LEU A 52 -0.94 -19.88 -1.91
N ALA A 53 -1.15 -19.58 -3.20
CA ALA A 53 -0.25 -20.01 -4.27
C ALA A 53 1.08 -19.23 -4.30
N SER A 54 1.08 -17.95 -3.91
CA SER A 54 2.22 -17.02 -4.02
C SER A 54 3.17 -17.00 -2.81
N HIS A 55 2.73 -17.54 -1.67
CA HIS A 55 3.52 -17.60 -0.42
C HIS A 55 4.02 -19.00 -0.07
N SER A 56 3.98 -19.95 -1.02
CA SER A 56 4.64 -21.24 -0.84
C SER A 56 6.16 -21.02 -0.72
N PRO A 57 6.84 -21.57 0.30
CA PRO A 57 8.30 -21.60 0.32
C PRO A 57 8.77 -22.36 -0.94
N ASP A 58 9.89 -21.94 -1.51
CA ASP A 58 10.50 -22.44 -2.75
C ASP A 58 10.07 -23.86 -3.14
N ARG A 59 9.54 -24.02 -4.36
CA ARG A 59 9.25 -25.32 -5.01
C ARG A 59 10.52 -26.14 -5.35
N SER A 60 11.57 -26.08 -4.55
CA SER A 60 12.66 -27.07 -4.58
C SER A 60 12.32 -28.21 -3.61
N TRP A 61 11.40 -29.07 -4.05
CA TRP A 61 10.79 -30.13 -3.28
C TRP A 61 11.75 -31.31 -3.08
N ASN A 62 12.16 -31.57 -1.83
CA ASN A 62 12.74 -32.86 -1.41
C ASN A 62 12.49 -33.13 0.09
N GLY A 63 11.29 -33.65 0.39
CA GLY A 63 10.98 -34.71 1.37
C GLY A 63 11.31 -34.60 2.87
N ASN A 64 12.29 -33.81 3.33
CA ASN A 64 12.86 -33.95 4.69
C ASN A 64 13.08 -32.60 5.40
N TYR A 65 12.06 -31.84 5.82
CA TYR A 65 12.32 -30.49 6.40
C TYR A 65 11.41 -29.95 7.51
N VAL A 66 10.78 -30.77 8.35
CA VAL A 66 10.08 -30.22 9.54
C VAL A 66 11.05 -29.80 10.66
N HIS A 67 12.32 -30.23 10.61
CA HIS A 67 13.32 -30.00 11.68
C HIS A 67 14.33 -28.86 11.43
N GLY A 68 14.22 -28.11 10.32
CA GLY A 68 15.22 -27.08 9.95
C GLY A 68 14.64 -25.73 9.52
N GLN A 69 13.32 -25.60 9.43
CA GLN A 69 12.70 -24.36 8.96
C GLN A 69 12.43 -23.42 10.13
N THR A 70 13.13 -22.29 10.15
CA THR A 70 12.97 -21.24 11.16
C THR A 70 12.08 -20.10 10.68
N VAL A 71 11.65 -20.09 9.42
CA VAL A 71 10.82 -19.03 8.82
C VAL A 71 9.48 -19.58 8.33
N PHE A 72 8.38 -19.01 8.81
CA PHE A 72 7.01 -19.40 8.48
C PHE A 72 6.23 -18.18 7.96
N ALA A 73 5.59 -18.27 6.80
CA ALA A 73 4.78 -17.20 6.25
C ALA A 73 3.28 -17.56 6.26
N HIS A 74 2.42 -16.60 6.59
CA HIS A 74 0.97 -16.72 6.47
C HIS A 74 0.35 -15.39 6.05
N ALA A 75 -0.87 -15.44 5.52
CA ALA A 75 -1.62 -14.26 5.15
C ALA A 75 -2.81 -14.05 6.09
N ALA A 76 -3.09 -12.79 6.41
CA ALA A 76 -4.23 -12.36 7.20
C ALA A 76 -5.02 -11.32 6.43
N VAL A 77 -6.33 -11.52 6.34
CA VAL A 77 -7.23 -10.65 5.61
C VAL A 77 -7.61 -9.45 6.45
N VAL A 78 -7.38 -8.23 5.92
CA VAL A 78 -7.69 -6.97 6.58
C VAL A 78 -8.83 -6.26 5.87
N PRO A 79 -9.88 -5.83 6.59
CA PRO A 79 -10.92 -4.98 6.04
C PRO A 79 -10.36 -3.67 5.47
N SER A 80 -11.01 -3.12 4.45
CA SER A 80 -10.63 -1.81 3.93
C SER A 80 -10.83 -0.71 4.97
N TYR A 81 -9.76 0.04 5.27
CA TYR A 81 -9.76 1.18 6.20
C TYR A 81 -10.68 2.33 5.75
N HIS A 82 -11.05 2.34 4.47
CA HIS A 82 -11.88 3.36 3.84
C HIS A 82 -13.07 2.75 3.07
N ALA A 83 -13.55 1.56 3.47
CA ALA A 83 -14.77 0.99 2.92
C ALA A 83 -15.93 2.01 2.98
N SER A 84 -16.74 2.04 1.92
CA SER A 84 -17.96 2.86 1.83
C SER A 84 -18.79 2.72 3.12
N PRO A 85 -19.41 3.80 3.64
CA PRO A 85 -20.20 3.74 4.86
C PRO A 85 -21.29 2.68 4.72
N ARG A 86 -21.09 1.53 5.37
CA ARG A 86 -22.07 0.45 5.41
C ARG A 86 -23.34 0.99 6.11
N PRO A 87 -24.55 0.74 5.59
CA PRO A 87 -25.77 1.16 6.23
C PRO A 87 -25.85 0.66 7.68
N LEU A 88 -26.29 1.55 8.56
CA LEU A 88 -26.24 1.48 10.04
C LEU A 88 -27.12 0.39 10.68
N THR A 89 -27.56 -0.63 9.94
CA THR A 89 -28.66 -1.52 10.35
C THR A 89 -28.25 -2.84 11.01
N ALA A 90 -27.02 -3.00 11.52
CA ALA A 90 -26.70 -4.14 12.38
C ALA A 90 -25.64 -3.80 13.45
N PRO A 91 -25.86 -4.15 14.74
CA PRO A 91 -24.84 -4.03 15.79
C PRO A 91 -23.88 -5.21 15.68
N VAL A 92 -22.99 -5.15 14.68
CA VAL A 92 -21.89 -6.11 14.57
C VAL A 92 -20.71 -5.58 15.41
N PRO A 93 -20.00 -6.42 16.18
CA PRO A 93 -18.79 -6.00 16.89
C PRO A 93 -17.84 -5.33 15.90
N ARG A 94 -17.42 -4.10 16.20
CA ARG A 94 -16.56 -3.31 15.32
C ARG A 94 -15.29 -4.13 15.03
N PRO A 95 -14.98 -4.51 13.78
CA PRO A 95 -13.74 -5.22 13.49
C PRO A 95 -12.58 -4.27 13.79
N THR A 96 -11.70 -4.66 14.71
CA THR A 96 -10.36 -4.09 14.78
C THR A 96 -9.60 -4.65 13.59
N ASN A 97 -8.95 -3.79 12.81
CA ASN A 97 -8.08 -4.24 11.72
C ASN A 97 -6.71 -4.73 12.24
N ILE A 98 -6.56 -4.84 13.57
CA ILE A 98 -5.46 -5.50 14.27
C ILE A 98 -5.43 -6.97 13.84
N ILE A 99 -4.28 -7.40 13.36
CA ILE A 99 -4.01 -8.73 12.80
C ILE A 99 -3.35 -9.62 13.85
N ALA A 100 -2.45 -9.07 14.66
CA ALA A 100 -1.76 -9.81 15.71
C ALA A 100 -2.22 -9.35 17.09
N ALA A 101 -1.99 -10.18 18.11
CA ALA A 101 -2.21 -9.77 19.48
C ALA A 101 -1.44 -8.46 19.78
N PRO A 102 -2.05 -7.46 20.44
CA PRO A 102 -1.34 -6.24 20.82
C PRO A 102 -0.04 -6.58 21.57
N ARG A 103 1.03 -5.82 21.32
CA ARG A 103 2.35 -6.02 21.95
C ARG A 103 3.05 -7.35 21.64
N SER A 104 2.71 -8.03 20.55
CA SER A 104 3.32 -9.32 20.18
C SER A 104 4.34 -9.25 19.04
N ILE A 105 4.34 -8.19 18.23
CA ILE A 105 5.16 -8.11 17.03
C ILE A 105 6.50 -7.42 17.31
N ASN A 106 7.61 -8.02 16.88
CA ASN A 106 8.93 -7.41 17.04
C ASN A 106 9.28 -6.48 15.89
N ILE A 107 8.94 -6.85 14.65
CA ILE A 107 9.27 -6.08 13.46
C ILE A 107 8.03 -5.95 12.58
N VAL A 108 7.66 -4.73 12.22
CA VAL A 108 6.63 -4.46 11.19
C VAL A 108 7.29 -3.75 10.01
N LEU A 109 7.04 -4.22 8.81
CA LEU A 109 7.40 -3.57 7.56
C LEU A 109 6.13 -3.03 6.91
N LEU A 110 6.09 -1.72 6.76
CA LEU A 110 5.02 -1.00 6.11
C LEU A 110 5.57 -0.30 4.89
N GLU A 111 5.38 -0.91 3.73
CA GLU A 111 5.91 -0.38 2.47
C GLU A 111 4.79 0.05 1.54
N ARG A 112 4.98 1.24 0.97
CA ARG A 112 4.15 1.76 -0.10
C ARG A 112 5.05 2.55 -1.04
N TYR A 113 4.92 2.25 -2.34
CA TYR A 113 5.66 2.94 -3.40
C TYR A 113 4.71 3.71 -4.33
N ILE A 114 3.47 3.25 -4.48
CA ILE A 114 2.41 3.93 -5.23
C ILE A 114 1.64 4.85 -4.29
N PRO A 115 1.39 6.13 -4.65
CA PRO A 115 0.53 7.04 -3.90
C PRO A 115 -0.84 6.42 -3.62
N PRO A 116 -1.48 6.71 -2.46
CA PRO A 116 -2.86 6.31 -2.23
C PRO A 116 -3.82 6.79 -3.31
N THR A 117 -5.03 6.24 -3.36
CA THR A 117 -6.06 6.66 -4.32
C THR A 117 -6.67 8.02 -3.95
N SER A 118 -6.74 8.33 -2.65
CA SER A 118 -7.49 9.47 -2.13
C SER A 118 -6.65 10.38 -1.22
N ILE A 119 -6.97 11.68 -1.24
CA ILE A 119 -6.40 12.67 -0.30
C ILE A 119 -6.73 12.30 1.15
N GLN A 120 -7.91 11.71 1.36
CA GLN A 120 -8.38 11.34 2.69
C GLN A 120 -7.56 10.17 3.26
N ASP A 121 -7.08 9.27 2.42
CA ASP A 121 -6.19 8.15 2.80
C ASP A 121 -4.85 8.70 3.26
N VAL A 122 -4.27 9.65 2.52
CA VAL A 122 -3.03 10.35 2.91
C VAL A 122 -3.19 10.99 4.28
N LYS A 123 -4.27 11.75 4.49
CA LYS A 123 -4.53 12.45 5.76
C LYS A 123 -4.74 11.47 6.92
N ASN A 124 -5.56 10.45 6.71
CA ASN A 124 -5.87 9.47 7.75
C ASN A 124 -4.64 8.66 8.13
N PHE A 125 -3.75 8.36 7.20
CA PHE A 125 -2.54 7.59 7.46
C PHE A 125 -1.71 8.20 8.59
N PHE A 126 -1.44 9.52 8.58
CA PHE A 126 -0.64 10.18 9.61
C PHE A 126 -1.45 10.77 10.78
N THR A 127 -2.75 10.48 10.87
CA THR A 127 -3.60 10.97 11.97
C THR A 127 -3.80 9.87 13.00
N PHE A 128 -3.82 10.21 14.30
CA PHE A 128 -4.23 9.28 15.34
C PHE A 128 -5.74 9.01 15.26
N CYS A 129 -6.15 8.07 14.40
CA CYS A 129 -7.53 7.67 14.24
C CYS A 129 -7.64 6.19 13.87
N ARG A 130 -8.83 5.60 14.03
CA ARG A 130 -9.11 4.19 13.68
C ARG A 130 -8.96 3.86 12.19
N ARG A 131 -8.88 4.88 11.34
CA ARG A 131 -8.68 4.71 9.90
C ARG A 131 -7.20 4.78 9.51
N SER A 132 -6.31 5.00 10.47
CA SER A 132 -4.86 5.00 10.24
C SER A 132 -4.32 3.58 10.34
N TYR A 133 -3.77 3.10 9.24
CA TYR A 133 -3.15 1.78 9.19
C TYR A 133 -1.88 1.69 10.05
N ILE A 134 -1.05 2.73 10.03
CA ILE A 134 0.19 2.77 10.80
C ILE A 134 -0.08 2.75 12.31
N VAL A 135 -1.19 3.36 12.77
CA VAL A 135 -1.57 3.34 14.19
C VAL A 135 -1.84 1.90 14.66
N ASP A 136 -2.61 1.12 13.91
CA ASP A 136 -2.87 -0.28 14.26
C ASP A 136 -1.57 -1.08 14.34
N ARG A 137 -0.67 -0.90 13.36
CA ARG A 137 0.64 -1.57 13.34
C ARG A 137 1.51 -1.18 14.53
N LEU A 138 1.49 0.09 14.94
CA LEU A 138 2.24 0.57 16.10
C LEU A 138 1.71 -0.06 17.40
N PHE A 139 0.40 -0.27 17.54
CA PHE A 139 -0.18 -0.93 18.71
C PHE A 139 0.15 -2.42 18.83
N GLU A 140 0.42 -3.09 17.70
CA GLU A 140 0.85 -4.48 17.67
C GLU A 140 2.32 -4.66 18.08
N LEU A 141 3.14 -3.60 17.99
CA LEU A 141 4.54 -3.65 18.38
C LEU A 141 4.71 -4.03 19.84
N SER A 142 5.61 -4.97 20.08
CA SER A 142 6.11 -5.36 21.40
C SER A 142 6.59 -4.14 22.17
N ALA A 143 6.21 -4.07 23.45
CA ALA A 143 6.68 -3.02 24.34
C ALA A 143 8.21 -3.08 24.56
N HIS A 144 8.82 -4.25 24.34
CA HIS A 144 10.25 -4.49 24.51
C HIS A 144 11.01 -4.27 23.19
N ASN A 145 11.11 -3.01 22.75
CA ASN A 145 11.86 -2.61 21.54
C ASN A 145 11.27 -3.12 20.22
N GLY A 146 9.96 -3.31 20.13
CA GLY A 146 9.28 -3.54 18.86
C GLY A 146 9.56 -2.38 17.90
N SER A 147 9.86 -2.67 16.64
CA SER A 147 10.26 -1.68 15.63
C SER A 147 9.39 -1.77 14.38
N LEU A 148 9.04 -0.63 13.79
CA LEU A 148 8.32 -0.51 12.54
C LEU A 148 9.19 0.23 11.53
N LEU A 149 9.43 -0.41 10.38
CA LEU A 149 10.01 0.21 9.19
C LEU A 149 8.86 0.71 8.30
N LEU A 150 8.83 2.01 8.03
CA LEU A 150 7.90 2.65 7.13
C LEU A 150 8.65 3.11 5.88
N VAL A 151 8.20 2.65 4.71
CA VAL A 151 8.56 3.20 3.40
C VAL A 151 7.30 3.81 2.81
N TYR A 152 7.31 5.11 2.52
CA TYR A 152 6.14 5.84 2.05
C TYR A 152 6.51 6.83 0.95
N PRO A 153 5.71 6.98 -0.13
CA PRO A 153 6.07 7.87 -1.23
C PRO A 153 6.03 9.33 -0.79
N THR A 154 7.04 10.12 -1.19
CA THR A 154 6.99 11.58 -0.99
C THR A 154 6.12 12.22 -2.06
N ARG A 155 5.72 13.48 -1.88
CA ARG A 155 5.05 14.25 -2.94
C ARG A 155 5.89 14.31 -4.20
N ASN A 156 7.21 14.43 -4.08
CA ASN A 156 8.11 14.44 -5.22
C ASN A 156 8.15 13.09 -5.93
N GLY A 157 8.25 11.98 -5.18
CA GLY A 157 8.15 10.64 -5.75
C GLY A 157 6.80 10.38 -6.43
N ALA A 158 5.70 10.86 -5.84
CA ALA A 158 4.37 10.77 -6.40
C ALA A 158 4.26 11.53 -7.73
N LEU A 159 4.82 12.75 -7.81
CA LEU A 159 4.88 13.53 -9.04
C LEU A 159 5.75 12.84 -10.10
N THR A 160 6.89 12.23 -9.71
CA THR A 160 7.71 11.44 -10.64
C THR A 160 6.91 10.26 -11.18
N LEU A 161 6.18 9.53 -10.33
CA LEU A 161 5.32 8.43 -10.78
C LEU A 161 4.25 8.94 -11.76
N THR A 162 3.51 9.99 -11.40
CA THR A 162 2.48 10.55 -12.30
C THR A 162 3.07 11.01 -13.63
N ASN A 163 4.20 11.72 -13.64
CA ASN A 163 4.72 12.36 -14.84
C ASN A 163 5.61 11.47 -15.71
N LYS A 164 6.34 10.53 -15.12
CA LYS A 164 7.35 9.69 -15.81
C LYS A 164 6.91 8.24 -16.01
N TYR A 165 5.91 7.79 -15.26
CA TYR A 165 5.34 6.45 -15.41
C TYR A 165 3.96 6.51 -16.05
N LEU A 166 3.01 7.23 -15.43
CA LEU A 166 1.61 7.20 -15.86
C LEU A 166 1.30 8.10 -17.06
N GLY A 167 1.77 9.35 -17.02
CA GLY A 167 1.51 10.37 -18.04
C GLY A 167 1.79 9.91 -19.47
N PRO A 168 2.99 9.34 -19.76
CA PRO A 168 3.34 8.86 -21.10
C PRO A 168 2.39 7.78 -21.64
N ILE A 169 1.74 7.00 -20.77
CA ILE A 169 0.84 5.92 -21.18
C ILE A 169 -0.61 6.41 -21.25
N ILE A 170 -1.09 7.07 -20.19
CA ILE A 170 -2.51 7.40 -20.03
C ILE A 170 -2.89 8.62 -20.86
N GLU A 171 -2.04 9.65 -20.96
CA GLU A 171 -2.40 10.89 -21.66
C GLU A 171 -2.64 10.69 -23.17
N PRO A 172 -1.77 9.99 -23.93
CA PRO A 172 -2.03 9.74 -25.35
C PRO A 172 -3.29 8.91 -25.56
N PHE A 173 -3.52 7.93 -24.68
CA PHE A 173 -4.71 7.10 -24.70
C PHE A 173 -5.97 7.94 -24.51
N LEU A 174 -6.06 8.73 -23.44
CA LEU A 174 -7.23 9.56 -23.17
C LEU A 174 -7.44 10.65 -24.24
N ARG A 175 -6.35 11.23 -24.76
CA ARG A 175 -6.43 12.19 -25.89
C ARG A 175 -7.09 11.57 -27.12
N LYS A 176 -6.79 10.30 -27.43
CA LYS A 176 -7.44 9.58 -28.53
C LYS A 176 -8.95 9.45 -28.32
N PHE A 177 -9.41 9.19 -27.09
CA PHE A 177 -10.84 9.10 -26.78
C PHE A 177 -11.56 10.44 -26.79
N VAL A 178 -10.91 11.50 -26.33
CA VAL A 178 -11.44 12.86 -26.44
C VAL A 178 -11.64 13.22 -27.92
N LEU A 179 -10.64 12.96 -28.77
CA LEU A 179 -10.67 13.35 -30.19
C LEU A 179 -11.56 12.48 -31.07
N LEU A 180 -11.60 11.16 -30.83
CA LEU A 180 -12.31 10.22 -31.71
C LEU A 180 -13.71 9.88 -31.23
N SER A 181 -14.04 10.19 -29.98
CA SER A 181 -15.25 9.68 -29.34
C SER A 181 -15.98 10.69 -28.46
N ASP A 182 -15.64 11.97 -28.57
CA ASP A 182 -16.27 13.09 -27.85
C ASP A 182 -16.33 12.89 -26.33
N LEU A 183 -15.36 12.18 -25.75
CA LEU A 183 -15.25 12.08 -24.29
C LEU A 183 -14.96 13.47 -23.73
N ASN A 184 -15.69 13.86 -22.68
CA ASN A 184 -15.47 15.14 -22.03
C ASN A 184 -14.03 15.25 -21.50
N THR A 185 -13.35 16.35 -21.85
CA THR A 185 -11.97 16.65 -21.44
C THR A 185 -11.79 16.64 -19.93
N ASP A 186 -12.76 17.14 -19.15
CA ASP A 186 -12.68 17.20 -17.69
C ASP A 186 -12.67 15.79 -17.07
N VAL A 187 -13.41 14.85 -17.67
CA VAL A 187 -13.43 13.45 -17.25
C VAL A 187 -12.11 12.79 -17.57
N ALA A 188 -11.57 13.03 -18.77
CA ALA A 188 -10.24 12.55 -19.15
C ALA A 188 -9.16 13.07 -18.18
N ILE A 189 -9.19 14.37 -17.84
CA ILE A 189 -8.26 14.94 -16.86
C ILE A 189 -8.40 14.23 -15.50
N SER A 190 -9.63 14.06 -15.01
CA SER A 190 -9.92 13.37 -13.73
C SER A 190 -9.44 11.91 -13.71
N MET A 191 -9.51 11.21 -14.85
CA MET A 191 -9.00 9.85 -14.99
C MET A 191 -7.47 9.78 -15.01
N SER A 192 -6.81 10.76 -15.62
CA SER A 192 -5.34 10.82 -15.72
C SER A 192 -4.63 11.18 -14.41
N GLN A 193 -5.33 11.87 -13.51
CA GLN A 193 -4.74 12.38 -12.28
C GLN A 193 -4.82 11.38 -11.13
N MET A 194 -3.75 11.35 -10.34
CA MET A 194 -3.74 10.70 -9.02
C MET A 194 -4.17 11.71 -7.96
N ALA A 195 -5.41 11.61 -7.47
CA ALA A 195 -6.00 12.61 -6.57
C ALA A 195 -5.19 12.82 -5.28
N ALA A 196 -4.55 11.77 -4.75
CA ALA A 196 -3.75 11.86 -3.53
C ALA A 196 -2.53 12.80 -3.63
N VAL A 197 -1.96 13.01 -4.83
CA VAL A 197 -0.72 13.78 -5.02
C VAL A 197 -0.84 15.21 -4.45
N CYS A 198 -2.03 15.82 -4.57
CA CYS A 198 -2.31 17.14 -4.02
C CYS A 198 -2.26 17.19 -2.48
N GLY A 199 -2.59 16.08 -1.81
CA GLY A 199 -2.58 15.96 -0.36
C GLY A 199 -1.25 15.46 0.23
N MET A 200 -0.33 14.99 -0.59
CA MET A 200 0.94 14.43 -0.14
C MET A 200 1.93 15.49 0.31
N ARG A 201 2.79 15.11 1.26
CA ARG A 201 3.85 15.96 1.80
C ARG A 201 5.19 15.68 1.15
N ASP A 202 6.04 16.69 1.13
CA ASP A 202 7.47 16.47 0.91
C ASP A 202 8.07 15.68 2.10
N PHE A 203 9.33 15.27 1.98
CA PHE A 203 9.98 14.49 3.03
C PHE A 203 9.96 15.18 4.40
N ALA A 204 10.29 16.48 4.45
CA ALA A 204 10.29 17.23 5.70
C ALA A 204 8.89 17.32 6.34
N GLY A 205 7.84 17.41 5.53
CA GLY A 205 6.45 17.33 6.00
C GLY A 205 6.08 15.93 6.51
N LEU A 206 6.48 14.87 5.81
CA LEU A 206 6.26 13.49 6.26
C LEU A 206 6.94 13.22 7.60
N GLU A 207 8.19 13.66 7.77
CA GLU A 207 8.92 13.52 9.03
C GLU A 207 8.19 14.20 10.19
N LYS A 208 7.72 15.43 9.99
CA LYS A 208 6.91 16.16 10.98
C LYS A 208 5.61 15.43 11.31
N ASP A 209 4.92 14.90 10.30
CA ASP A 209 3.66 14.18 10.47
C ASP A 209 3.88 12.86 11.25
N VAL A 210 4.96 12.11 10.97
CA VAL A 210 5.34 10.90 11.72
C VAL A 210 5.70 11.22 13.18
N LEU A 211 6.48 12.28 13.41
CA LEU A 211 6.85 12.72 14.76
C LEU A 211 5.61 13.21 15.55
N ALA A 212 4.70 13.92 14.89
CA ALA A 212 3.44 14.35 15.49
C ALA A 212 2.55 13.15 15.85
N LEU A 213 2.47 12.15 14.96
CA LEU A 213 1.72 10.92 15.22
C LEU A 213 2.30 10.16 16.43
N CYS A 214 3.62 9.99 16.50
CA CYS A 214 4.27 9.30 17.62
C CYS A 214 3.97 9.99 18.97
N ARG A 215 3.98 11.32 19.00
CA ARG A 215 3.60 12.11 20.20
C ARG A 215 2.12 11.93 20.54
N ALA A 216 1.23 12.07 19.56
CA ALA A 216 -0.21 11.92 19.76
C ALA A 216 -0.56 10.53 20.31
N ILE A 217 0.07 9.46 19.80
CA ILE A 217 -0.13 8.12 20.34
C ILE A 217 0.32 8.05 21.80
N GLY A 218 1.52 8.56 22.12
CA GLY A 218 2.05 8.56 23.49
C GLY A 218 1.17 9.29 24.50
N GLU A 219 0.53 10.39 24.10
CA GLU A 219 -0.40 11.16 24.95
C GLU A 219 -1.73 10.46 25.22
N HIS A 220 -2.20 9.63 24.28
CA HIS A 220 -3.53 9.01 24.32
C HIS A 220 -3.50 7.53 24.73
N LEU A 221 -2.34 7.01 25.17
CA LEU A 221 -2.24 5.65 25.69
C LEU A 221 -3.00 5.52 27.02
N PRO A 222 -3.79 4.44 27.24
CA PRO A 222 -4.51 4.24 28.49
C PRO A 222 -3.55 4.14 29.68
N SER A 223 -3.93 4.71 30.83
CA SER A 223 -3.12 4.76 32.07
C SER A 223 -2.69 3.39 32.63
N HIS A 224 -3.30 2.30 32.16
CA HIS A 224 -2.95 0.92 32.54
C HIS A 224 -1.85 0.29 31.66
N ASP A 225 -1.38 0.99 30.63
CA ASP A 225 -0.21 0.58 29.84
C ASP A 225 1.07 1.07 30.54
N PRO A 226 2.08 0.23 30.83
CA PRO A 226 3.40 0.73 31.21
C PRO A 226 3.82 1.77 30.17
N LYS A 227 4.03 3.03 30.61
CA LYS A 227 4.23 4.23 29.78
C LYS A 227 5.07 3.92 28.52
N SER A 228 4.41 3.49 27.44
CA SER A 228 5.10 3.09 26.23
C SER A 228 5.31 4.33 25.40
N ARG A 229 6.54 4.55 24.94
CA ARG A 229 6.89 5.68 24.08
C ARG A 229 7.19 5.17 22.68
N TYR A 230 6.78 5.96 21.69
CA TYR A 230 7.13 5.75 20.29
C TYR A 230 8.15 6.80 19.89
N GLU A 231 9.28 6.37 19.36
CA GLU A 231 10.39 7.22 18.96
C GLU A 231 10.82 6.89 17.55
N VAL A 232 11.05 7.93 16.75
CA VAL A 232 11.66 7.77 15.42
C VAL A 232 13.17 7.69 15.62
N ILE A 233 13.75 6.53 15.35
CA ILE A 233 15.18 6.27 15.56
C ILE A 233 16.01 6.47 14.29
N HIS A 234 15.36 6.46 13.12
CA HIS A 234 16.01 6.67 11.84
C HIS A 234 15.04 7.30 10.84
N THR A 235 15.55 8.21 10.04
CA THR A 235 14.84 8.92 8.98
C THR A 235 15.78 9.10 7.80
N ASP A 236 15.38 8.69 6.61
CA ASP A 236 16.17 8.89 5.40
C ASP A 236 15.30 9.02 4.16
N LYS A 237 15.87 9.55 3.08
CA LYS A 237 15.28 9.58 1.75
C LYS A 237 15.93 8.55 0.86
N ALA A 238 15.12 7.75 0.19
CA ALA A 238 15.60 6.78 -0.79
C ALA A 238 14.98 7.05 -2.16
N ASN A 239 15.74 6.72 -3.20
CA ASN A 239 15.30 6.78 -4.59
C ASN A 239 15.16 5.36 -5.13
N VAL A 240 13.94 4.98 -5.51
CA VAL A 240 13.60 3.60 -5.89
C VAL A 240 13.13 3.59 -7.33
N VAL A 241 13.79 2.79 -8.17
CA VAL A 241 13.30 2.51 -9.53
C VAL A 241 12.37 1.31 -9.45
N LEU A 242 11.11 1.52 -9.82
CA LEU A 242 10.11 0.46 -9.80
C LEU A 242 10.22 -0.41 -11.05
N ASP A 243 10.18 -1.74 -10.85
CA ASP A 243 10.10 -2.69 -11.95
C ASP A 243 8.85 -2.43 -12.80
N ARG A 244 9.03 -2.52 -14.13
CA ARG A 244 8.02 -2.14 -15.11
C ARG A 244 6.73 -2.97 -15.01
N ALA A 245 6.85 -4.28 -14.79
CA ALA A 245 5.70 -5.14 -14.66
C ALA A 245 5.02 -4.90 -13.31
N ALA A 246 5.82 -4.81 -12.24
CA ALA A 246 5.34 -4.62 -10.88
C ALA A 246 4.50 -3.36 -10.73
N TRP A 247 5.02 -2.19 -11.11
CA TRP A 247 4.31 -0.93 -10.85
C TRP A 247 2.98 -0.84 -11.61
N LYS A 248 2.92 -1.38 -12.83
CA LYS A 248 1.69 -1.39 -13.64
C LYS A 248 0.61 -2.21 -12.96
N GLU A 249 0.96 -3.40 -12.48
CA GLU A 249 0.04 -4.27 -11.76
C GLU A 249 -0.45 -3.62 -10.47
N TRP A 250 0.45 -3.06 -9.66
CA TRP A 250 0.10 -2.36 -8.43
C TRP A 250 -0.83 -1.18 -8.68
N TYR A 251 -0.53 -0.38 -9.71
CA TYR A 251 -1.37 0.74 -10.10
C TYR A 251 -2.77 0.27 -10.52
N LEU A 252 -2.86 -0.77 -11.36
CA LEU A 252 -4.13 -1.27 -11.87
C LEU A 252 -5.00 -1.88 -10.77
N GLU A 253 -4.42 -2.69 -9.89
CA GLU A 253 -5.13 -3.22 -8.71
C GLU A 253 -5.72 -2.10 -7.85
N GLN A 254 -4.96 -1.02 -7.66
CA GLN A 254 -5.35 0.09 -6.81
C GLN A 254 -6.39 1.01 -7.47
N GLU A 255 -6.18 1.39 -8.73
CA GLU A 255 -6.91 2.49 -9.38
C GLU A 255 -8.09 2.05 -10.24
N GLN A 256 -8.15 0.78 -10.67
CA GLN A 256 -9.24 0.28 -11.51
C GLN A 256 -10.64 0.51 -10.87
N PRO A 257 -10.87 0.28 -9.56
CA PRO A 257 -12.16 0.57 -8.94
C PRO A 257 -12.55 2.05 -9.02
N ARG A 258 -11.59 2.96 -8.84
CA ARG A 258 -11.81 4.42 -8.93
C ARG A 258 -12.13 4.84 -10.36
N LEU A 259 -11.35 4.36 -11.33
CA LEU A 259 -11.58 4.64 -12.75
C LEU A 259 -12.97 4.19 -13.19
N ARG A 260 -13.40 3.01 -12.75
CA ARG A 260 -14.76 2.50 -13.00
C ARG A 260 -15.82 3.40 -12.39
N GLN A 261 -15.68 3.76 -11.12
CA GLN A 261 -16.64 4.61 -10.43
C GLN A 261 -16.77 5.99 -11.09
N ALA A 262 -15.64 6.61 -11.47
CA ALA A 262 -15.64 7.90 -12.15
C ALA A 262 -16.40 7.89 -13.48
N LEU A 263 -16.27 6.82 -14.26
CA LEU A 263 -17.00 6.66 -15.53
C LEU A 263 -18.49 6.37 -15.33
N ILE A 264 -18.84 5.59 -14.31
CA ILE A 264 -20.24 5.35 -13.92
C ILE A 264 -20.90 6.67 -13.50
N ASP A 265 -20.24 7.47 -12.67
CA ASP A 265 -20.76 8.74 -12.18
C ASP A 265 -20.91 9.75 -13.32
N TYR A 266 -19.92 9.82 -14.21
CA TYR A 266 -20.02 10.62 -15.44
C TYR A 266 -21.22 10.20 -16.29
N HIS A 267 -21.41 8.91 -16.56
CA HIS A 267 -22.55 8.43 -17.35
C HIS A 267 -23.90 8.76 -16.68
N LYS A 268 -24.02 8.55 -15.37
CA LYS A 268 -25.23 8.87 -14.59
C LYS A 268 -25.55 10.36 -14.59
N SER A 269 -24.54 11.23 -14.67
CA SER A 269 -24.70 12.68 -14.75
C SER A 269 -25.15 13.20 -16.13
N GLY A 270 -25.48 12.29 -17.07
CA GLY A 270 -25.84 12.65 -18.45
C GLY A 270 -24.63 12.75 -19.38
N GLY A 271 -23.46 12.28 -18.93
CA GLY A 271 -22.25 12.22 -19.73
C GLY A 271 -22.41 11.28 -20.92
N ARG A 272 -22.06 11.77 -22.11
CA ARG A 272 -22.07 10.98 -23.34
C ARG A 272 -20.88 10.02 -23.34
N MET A 273 -21.17 8.74 -23.53
CA MET A 273 -20.12 7.75 -23.71
C MET A 273 -19.59 7.78 -25.14
N PRO A 274 -18.30 7.44 -25.33
CA PRO A 274 -17.73 7.12 -26.63
C PRO A 274 -18.64 6.23 -27.48
N ALA A 275 -18.96 6.65 -28.71
CA ALA A 275 -19.58 5.79 -29.70
C ALA A 275 -18.57 5.51 -30.81
N ARG A 276 -18.19 4.24 -31.01
CA ARG A 276 -17.43 3.86 -32.21
C ARG A 276 -18.36 4.04 -33.40
N ARG A 277 -17.91 4.75 -34.44
CA ARG A 277 -18.72 5.03 -35.65
C ARG A 277 -19.41 3.73 -36.14
N GLY A 278 -20.74 3.68 -36.02
CA GLY A 278 -21.56 2.55 -36.48
C GLY A 278 -21.72 1.37 -35.51
N GLN A 279 -21.29 1.47 -34.25
CA GLN A 279 -21.45 0.41 -33.23
C GLN A 279 -22.11 0.90 -31.94
N VAL A 280 -22.54 -0.07 -31.13
CA VAL A 280 -23.16 0.06 -29.79
C VAL A 280 -22.41 1.08 -28.93
N GLU A 281 -23.16 1.90 -28.19
CA GLU A 281 -22.63 2.85 -27.21
C GLU A 281 -21.69 2.13 -26.23
N VAL A 282 -20.46 2.63 -26.08
CA VAL A 282 -19.45 2.00 -25.23
C VAL A 282 -19.89 2.14 -23.78
N THR A 283 -20.09 1.03 -23.07
CA THR A 283 -20.44 1.09 -21.65
C THR A 283 -19.23 1.54 -20.81
N PRO A 284 -19.45 2.14 -19.62
CA PRO A 284 -18.37 2.48 -18.70
C PRO A 284 -17.38 1.33 -18.47
N ASP A 285 -17.88 0.10 -18.28
CA ASP A 285 -17.02 -1.08 -18.06
C ASP A 285 -16.17 -1.45 -19.28
N MET A 286 -16.68 -1.25 -20.51
CA MET A 286 -15.88 -1.47 -21.71
C MET A 286 -14.72 -0.49 -21.77
N LEU A 287 -14.96 0.78 -21.48
CA LEU A 287 -13.91 1.80 -21.48
C LEU A 287 -12.87 1.56 -20.39
N VAL A 288 -13.29 1.17 -19.18
CA VAL A 288 -12.36 0.78 -18.11
C VAL A 288 -11.48 -0.38 -18.56
N ARG A 289 -12.04 -1.40 -19.19
CA ARG A 289 -11.27 -2.54 -19.71
C ARG A 289 -10.27 -2.12 -20.76
N GLU A 290 -10.64 -1.23 -21.67
CA GLU A 290 -9.72 -0.70 -22.69
C GLU A 290 -8.58 0.11 -22.06
N VAL A 291 -8.84 0.95 -21.05
CA VAL A 291 -7.80 1.68 -20.30
C VAL A 291 -6.86 0.71 -19.59
N VAL A 292 -7.41 -0.27 -18.88
CA VAL A 292 -6.63 -1.28 -18.13
C VAL A 292 -5.73 -2.06 -19.09
N GLU A 293 -6.28 -2.49 -20.22
CA GLU A 293 -5.52 -3.26 -21.20
C GLU A 293 -4.45 -2.41 -21.89
N ALA A 294 -4.74 -1.15 -22.20
CA ALA A 294 -3.76 -0.22 -22.75
C ALA A 294 -2.57 0.00 -21.79
N ILE A 295 -2.81 0.12 -20.49
CA ILE A 295 -1.74 0.25 -19.50
C ILE A 295 -0.91 -1.04 -19.43
N ARG A 296 -1.58 -2.20 -19.38
CA ARG A 296 -0.93 -3.50 -19.31
C ARG A 296 -0.06 -3.78 -20.55
N GLN A 297 -0.60 -3.53 -21.75
CA GLN A 297 0.06 -3.79 -23.04
C GLN A 297 1.02 -2.68 -23.49
N SER A 298 1.06 -1.53 -22.81
CA SER A 298 1.90 -0.41 -23.23
C SER A 298 3.38 -0.80 -23.32
N GLU A 299 3.94 -0.70 -24.54
CA GLU A 299 5.36 -0.89 -24.81
C GLU A 299 6.19 0.39 -24.61
N ASP A 300 5.59 1.50 -24.19
CA ASP A 300 6.29 2.76 -23.92
C ASP A 300 7.40 2.59 -22.86
N ASP A 301 8.57 3.18 -23.10
CA ASP A 301 9.73 3.19 -22.19
C ASP A 301 9.46 3.94 -20.85
N SER A 302 8.22 4.38 -20.63
CA SER A 302 7.66 4.80 -19.35
C SER A 302 8.16 3.97 -18.16
N GLY A 303 8.58 4.68 -17.13
CA GLY A 303 9.33 4.13 -16.02
C GLY A 303 10.81 4.46 -16.09
N ASN A 304 11.64 3.70 -15.36
CA ASN A 304 13.07 3.95 -15.20
C ASN A 304 13.47 5.30 -14.55
N ALA A 305 12.51 6.03 -13.99
CA ALA A 305 12.77 7.24 -13.22
C ALA A 305 12.75 6.92 -11.72
N ALA A 306 13.75 7.36 -10.97
CA ALA A 306 13.78 7.05 -9.55
C ALA A 306 12.66 7.79 -8.78
N VAL A 307 11.83 7.03 -8.09
CA VAL A 307 10.75 7.53 -7.24
C VAL A 307 11.30 7.78 -5.84
N GLU A 308 11.17 9.02 -5.37
CA GLU A 308 11.59 9.38 -4.01
C GLU A 308 10.60 8.84 -2.96
N VAL A 309 11.12 8.13 -1.97
CA VAL A 309 10.38 7.62 -0.82
C VAL A 309 11.02 8.09 0.48
N GLY A 310 10.21 8.32 1.50
CA GLY A 310 10.67 8.52 2.86
C GLY A 310 10.76 7.17 3.58
N VAL A 311 11.89 6.95 4.26
CA VAL A 311 12.18 5.77 5.07
C VAL A 311 12.23 6.20 6.53
N PHE A 312 11.40 5.57 7.37
CA PHE A 312 11.33 5.89 8.80
C PHE A 312 11.41 4.60 9.60
N VAL A 313 12.19 4.59 10.68
CA VAL A 313 12.19 3.50 11.66
C VAL A 313 11.64 4.03 12.97
N ILE A 314 10.53 3.47 13.41
CA ILE A 314 9.83 3.83 14.64
C ILE A 314 10.02 2.70 15.64
N ARG A 315 10.47 3.00 16.85
CA ARG A 315 10.65 2.03 17.93
C ARG A 315 9.66 2.31 19.05
N ARG A 316 9.08 1.24 19.59
CA ARG A 316 8.32 1.25 20.84
C ARG A 316 9.23 0.84 21.99
N SER A 317 9.34 1.69 23.01
CA SER A 317 10.08 1.43 24.24
C SER A 317 9.19 1.60 25.47
N VAL A 318 9.53 0.95 26.57
CA VAL A 318 8.91 1.23 27.88
C VAL A 318 9.68 2.37 28.52
N SER A 319 8.98 3.41 28.97
CA SER A 319 9.55 4.47 29.80
C SER A 319 9.95 3.90 31.15
N THR A 320 11.22 3.56 31.33
CA THR A 320 11.81 3.36 32.65
C THR A 320 11.83 4.71 33.36
N HIS A 321 11.00 4.87 34.41
CA HIS A 321 11.24 5.92 35.39
C HIS A 321 12.58 5.63 36.06
N ALA A 322 13.52 6.57 35.93
CA ALA A 322 14.68 6.67 36.80
C ALA A 322 14.30 7.51 38.03
#